data_AF-A0A256IBH7-F1
#
_entry.id   AF-A0A256IBH7-F1
#
_cell.length_a   1.000
_cell.length_b   1.000
_cell.length_c   1.000
_cell.angle_alpha   90.00
_cell.angle_beta   90.00
_cell.angle_gamma   90.00
#
_symmetry.space_group_name_H-M   'P 1'
#
loop_
_entity.id
_entity.type
_entity.pdbx_description
1 polymer ?
#
loop_
_entity_poly.entity_id
_entity_poly.type
_entity_poly.pdbx_seq_one_letter_code
_entity_poly.pdbx_strand_id
1 'polypeptide(L)'
;MTHRLTQSAIDYRYVDTVLLTHTHLDHVADLPTPAKARLLDGHDTFTVIGLQGIQNVCDALFVVDDLAERLTISVREPPAGADPFTIDDLEIERAPTDHSKPGYEYQFDEQVTTAGDTAPTEPVCSLANGSDVPVHECTYPDGTEAPGHSTPTALGELFTDVDVDRILLTHLFPRDGTARR
;
A
#
# COMPACT_ATOMS: atom_id res chain seq x y z
N MET A 1 -0.58 -5.92 10.71
CA MET A 1 -1.25 -4.61 10.85
C MET A 1 -1.65 -4.32 12.29
N THR A 2 -2.66 -5.00 12.86
CA THR A 2 -3.22 -4.69 14.20
C THR A 2 -2.17 -4.65 15.31
N HIS A 3 -1.24 -5.61 15.36
CA HIS A 3 -0.15 -5.60 16.34
C HIS A 3 0.78 -4.37 16.19
N ARG A 4 1.02 -3.90 14.97
CA ARG A 4 1.86 -2.73 14.71
C ARG A 4 1.13 -1.42 15.06
N LEU A 5 -0.20 -1.36 14.86
CA LEU A 5 -1.02 -0.25 15.32
C LEU A 5 -0.93 -0.07 16.84
N THR A 6 -0.93 -1.16 17.62
CA THR A 6 -0.75 -1.07 19.09
C THR A 6 0.65 -0.58 19.52
N GLN A 7 1.64 -0.66 18.64
CA GLN A 7 3.00 -0.16 18.87
C GLN A 7 3.20 1.28 18.37
N SER A 8 2.21 1.84 17.68
CA SER A 8 2.25 3.21 17.19
C SER A 8 1.42 4.14 18.10
N ALA A 9 1.46 5.44 17.81
CA ALA A 9 0.59 6.42 18.47
C ALA A 9 -0.82 6.48 17.85
N ILE A 10 -1.12 5.64 16.86
CA ILE A 10 -2.40 5.63 16.14
C ILE A 10 -3.38 4.74 16.89
N ASP A 11 -4.53 5.31 17.23
CA ASP A 11 -5.62 4.55 17.80
C ASP A 11 -6.36 3.79 16.67
N TYR A 12 -6.30 2.46 16.73
CA TYR A 12 -6.86 1.57 15.72
C TYR A 12 -8.36 1.78 15.48
N ARG A 13 -9.07 2.34 16.45
CA ARG A 13 -10.51 2.65 16.36
C ARG A 13 -10.82 3.76 15.35
N TYR A 14 -9.82 4.53 14.94
CA TYR A 14 -9.94 5.50 13.83
C TYR A 14 -9.54 4.94 12.47
N VAL A 15 -9.07 3.68 12.40
CA VAL A 15 -8.76 3.03 11.12
C VAL A 15 -9.99 2.25 10.68
N ASP A 16 -10.88 2.88 9.94
CA ASP A 16 -12.09 2.25 9.38
C ASP A 16 -11.99 1.92 7.88
N THR A 17 -11.01 2.52 7.20
CA THR A 17 -10.84 2.43 5.75
C THR A 17 -9.41 2.00 5.43
N VAL A 18 -9.25 1.05 4.51
CA VAL A 18 -7.95 0.58 3.99
C VAL A 18 -7.93 0.68 2.48
N LEU A 19 -6.94 1.39 1.93
CA LEU A 19 -6.62 1.41 0.51
C LEU A 19 -5.48 0.43 0.22
N LEU A 20 -5.68 -0.49 -0.73
CA LEU A 20 -4.73 -1.52 -1.10
C LEU A 20 -4.02 -1.19 -2.41
N THR A 21 -2.70 -1.33 -2.42
CA THR A 21 -1.87 -1.13 -3.62
C THR A 21 -2.05 -2.27 -4.61
N HIS A 22 -2.02 -3.52 -4.15
CA HIS A 22 -2.19 -4.72 -4.98
C HIS A 22 -2.62 -5.94 -4.13
N THR A 23 -2.63 -7.14 -4.72
CA THR A 23 -3.23 -8.37 -4.15
C THR A 23 -2.24 -9.46 -3.74
N HIS A 24 -0.95 -9.15 -3.54
CA HIS A 24 -0.06 -10.13 -2.93
C HIS A 24 -0.39 -10.38 -1.46
N LEU A 25 -0.05 -11.59 -1.01
CA LEU A 25 -0.44 -12.10 0.30
C LEU A 25 -0.02 -11.19 1.45
N ASP A 26 1.22 -10.73 1.44
CA ASP A 26 1.81 -9.85 2.44
C ASP A 26 1.21 -8.44 2.49
N HIS A 27 0.46 -8.04 1.45
CA HIS A 27 -0.29 -6.78 1.40
C HIS A 27 -1.76 -6.91 1.82
N VAL A 28 -2.32 -8.13 1.81
CA VAL A 28 -3.76 -8.35 2.09
C VAL A 28 -4.05 -9.27 3.28
N ALA A 29 -3.12 -10.14 3.68
CA ALA A 29 -3.37 -11.21 4.66
C ALA A 29 -3.90 -10.70 6.00
N ASP A 30 -3.47 -9.51 6.39
CA ASP A 30 -3.83 -8.92 7.68
C ASP A 30 -5.17 -8.18 7.66
N LEU A 31 -5.84 -8.00 6.52
CA LEU A 31 -7.08 -7.23 6.36
C LEU A 31 -8.22 -7.64 7.32
N PRO A 32 -8.47 -8.94 7.59
CA PRO A 32 -9.50 -9.34 8.55
C PRO A 32 -9.20 -8.88 9.98
N THR A 33 -7.92 -8.70 10.33
CA THR A 33 -7.51 -8.43 11.72
C THR A 33 -7.95 -7.06 12.25
N PRO A 34 -7.75 -5.91 11.55
CA PRO A 34 -8.27 -4.63 12.01
C PRO A 34 -9.80 -4.60 11.97
N ALA A 35 -10.44 -5.20 10.97
CA ALA A 35 -11.91 -5.29 10.89
C ALA A 35 -12.49 -6.02 12.12
N LYS A 36 -11.91 -7.18 12.48
CA LYS A 36 -12.28 -7.91 13.69
C LYS A 36 -12.02 -7.11 14.97
N ALA A 37 -10.90 -6.39 15.06
CA ALA A 37 -10.61 -5.56 16.22
C ALA A 37 -11.68 -4.48 16.41
N ARG A 38 -12.09 -3.80 15.34
CA ARG A 38 -13.20 -2.83 15.34
C ARG A 38 -14.52 -3.44 15.78
N LEU A 39 -14.87 -4.61 15.25
CA LEU A 39 -16.08 -5.35 15.63
C LEU A 39 -16.13 -5.60 17.14
N LEU A 40 -15.00 -6.05 17.72
CA LEU A 40 -14.91 -6.33 19.15
C LEU A 40 -14.99 -5.08 20.02
N ASP A 41 -14.67 -3.91 19.48
CA ASP A 41 -14.81 -2.61 20.13
C ASP A 41 -16.21 -1.98 19.92
N GLY A 42 -17.11 -2.66 19.21
CA GLY A 42 -18.49 -2.23 19.01
C GLY A 42 -18.73 -1.38 17.76
N HIS A 43 -17.76 -1.29 16.85
CA HIS A 43 -17.94 -0.68 15.54
C HIS A 43 -18.40 -1.74 14.52
N ASP A 44 -19.38 -1.40 13.69
CA ASP A 44 -20.05 -2.34 12.78
C ASP A 44 -19.70 -2.12 11.30
N THR A 45 -18.83 -1.17 10.96
CA THR A 45 -18.44 -0.85 9.59
C THR A 45 -16.93 -0.97 9.35
N PHE A 46 -16.56 -1.39 8.13
CA PHE A 46 -15.19 -1.38 7.64
C PHE A 46 -15.18 -1.25 6.11
N THR A 47 -14.32 -0.38 5.58
CA THR A 47 -14.22 -0.11 4.15
C THR A 47 -12.89 -0.60 3.59
N VAL A 48 -12.94 -1.34 2.50
CA VAL A 48 -11.75 -1.73 1.72
C VAL A 48 -11.86 -1.10 0.34
N ILE A 49 -10.80 -0.40 -0.05
CA ILE A 49 -10.67 0.26 -1.35
C ILE A 49 -9.48 -0.37 -2.06
N GLY A 50 -9.62 -0.68 -3.34
CA GLY A 50 -8.53 -1.27 -4.09
C GLY A 50 -8.83 -1.40 -5.57
N LEU A 51 -7.87 -1.95 -6.30
CA LEU A 51 -8.01 -2.29 -7.71
C LEU A 51 -9.24 -3.17 -8.03
N GLN A 52 -9.63 -3.17 -9.30
CA GLN A 52 -10.71 -4.03 -9.80
C GLN A 52 -10.49 -5.51 -9.43
N GLY A 53 -11.55 -6.16 -8.95
CA GLY A 53 -11.53 -7.55 -8.51
C GLY A 53 -11.11 -7.77 -7.04
N ILE A 54 -10.85 -6.71 -6.26
CA ILE A 54 -10.54 -6.83 -4.83
C ILE A 54 -11.71 -7.40 -4.02
N GLN A 55 -12.95 -7.29 -4.52
CA GLN A 55 -14.11 -7.96 -3.91
C GLN A 55 -13.85 -9.45 -3.68
N ASN A 56 -13.27 -10.16 -4.66
CA ASN A 56 -13.01 -11.60 -4.53
C ASN A 56 -11.99 -11.91 -3.42
N VAL A 57 -11.00 -11.03 -3.22
CA VAL A 57 -10.02 -11.16 -2.14
C VAL A 57 -10.69 -10.92 -0.79
N CYS A 58 -11.53 -9.88 -0.70
CA CYS A 58 -12.29 -9.58 0.50
C CYS A 58 -13.21 -10.75 0.88
N ASP A 59 -13.98 -11.28 -0.06
CA ASP A 59 -14.88 -12.42 0.16
C ASP A 59 -14.12 -13.65 0.70
N ALA A 60 -12.95 -13.95 0.13
CA ALA A 60 -12.12 -15.07 0.56
C ALA A 60 -11.52 -14.88 1.96
N LEU A 61 -11.11 -13.65 2.30
CA LEU A 61 -10.45 -13.37 3.59
C LEU A 61 -11.45 -13.18 4.73
N PHE A 62 -12.57 -12.50 4.50
CA PHE A 62 -13.54 -12.20 5.55
C PHE A 62 -14.39 -13.41 5.95
N VAL A 63 -14.50 -14.44 5.10
CA VAL A 63 -15.21 -15.69 5.45
C VAL A 63 -14.49 -16.51 6.53
N VAL A 64 -13.18 -16.30 6.73
CA VAL A 64 -12.37 -17.08 7.68
C VAL A 64 -12.89 -16.98 9.13
N ASP A 65 -13.59 -15.90 9.47
CA ASP A 65 -14.16 -15.65 10.81
C ASP A 65 -15.62 -15.13 10.73
N ASP A 66 -16.32 -15.48 9.64
CA ASP A 66 -17.70 -15.07 9.35
C ASP A 66 -17.91 -13.55 9.49
N LEU A 67 -16.87 -12.76 9.18
CA LEU A 67 -16.87 -11.31 9.45
C LEU A 67 -17.88 -10.59 8.57
N ALA A 68 -18.09 -11.06 7.34
CA ALA A 68 -19.09 -10.49 6.44
C ALA A 68 -20.53 -10.64 6.95
N GLU A 69 -20.79 -11.54 7.90
CA GLU A 69 -22.11 -11.69 8.54
C GLU A 69 -22.28 -10.79 9.78
N ARG A 70 -21.15 -10.28 10.31
CA ARG A 70 -21.08 -9.59 11.61
C ARG A 70 -20.67 -8.12 11.48
N LEU A 71 -20.12 -7.74 10.33
CA LEU A 71 -19.71 -6.39 9.96
C LEU A 71 -20.34 -6.02 8.62
N THR A 72 -20.70 -4.75 8.49
CA THR A 72 -20.96 -4.12 7.20
C THR A 72 -19.63 -3.82 6.53
N ILE A 73 -19.16 -4.76 5.70
CA ILE A 73 -17.97 -4.57 4.87
C ILE A 73 -18.36 -3.84 3.58
N SER A 74 -17.84 -2.63 3.38
CA SER A 74 -17.95 -1.91 2.11
C SER A 74 -16.70 -2.15 1.28
N VAL A 75 -16.87 -2.62 0.05
CA VAL A 75 -15.76 -2.76 -0.90
C VAL A 75 -15.97 -1.77 -2.04
N ARG A 76 -14.95 -0.95 -2.30
CA ARG A 76 -14.98 0.04 -3.38
C ARG A 76 -13.84 -0.21 -4.34
N GLU A 77 -14.18 -0.33 -5.61
CA GLU A 77 -13.22 -0.52 -6.70
C GLU A 77 -13.23 0.73 -7.59
N PRO A 78 -12.29 1.69 -7.41
CA PRO A 78 -12.13 2.79 -8.35
C PRO A 78 -11.98 2.26 -9.78
N PRO A 79 -12.39 3.04 -10.80
CA PRO A 79 -12.26 2.65 -12.20
C PRO A 79 -10.85 2.16 -12.52
N ALA A 80 -10.72 1.20 -13.44
CA ALA A 80 -9.40 0.81 -13.94
C ALA A 80 -8.69 1.98 -14.63
N GLY A 81 -7.36 1.96 -14.66
CA GLY A 81 -6.54 3.01 -15.26
C GLY A 81 -5.92 3.93 -14.22
N ALA A 82 -5.40 5.06 -14.68
CA ALA A 82 -4.64 6.01 -13.86
C ALA A 82 -5.45 7.25 -13.46
N ASP A 83 -6.74 7.33 -13.82
CA ASP A 83 -7.56 8.50 -13.50
C ASP A 83 -7.64 8.69 -11.97
N PRO A 84 -7.56 9.94 -11.48
CA PRO A 84 -7.64 10.24 -10.05
C PRO A 84 -9.03 9.93 -9.49
N PHE A 85 -9.10 9.80 -8.17
CA PHE A 85 -10.35 9.59 -7.43
C PHE A 85 -10.24 10.18 -6.03
N THR A 86 -11.35 10.24 -5.29
CA THR A 86 -11.35 10.76 -3.92
C THR A 86 -11.71 9.69 -2.89
N ILE A 87 -11.12 9.75 -1.70
CA ILE A 87 -11.60 9.03 -0.51
C ILE A 87 -12.00 10.10 0.51
N ASP A 88 -13.28 10.20 0.80
CA ASP A 88 -13.86 11.34 1.53
C ASP A 88 -13.42 12.67 0.90
N ASP A 89 -12.68 13.49 1.65
CA ASP A 89 -12.15 14.78 1.19
C ASP A 89 -10.70 14.69 0.67
N LEU A 90 -10.08 13.50 0.66
CA LEU A 90 -8.71 13.30 0.16
C LEU A 90 -8.72 13.13 -1.36
N GLU A 91 -7.92 13.91 -2.05
CA GLU A 91 -7.63 13.76 -3.48
C GLU A 91 -6.52 12.70 -3.66
N ILE A 92 -6.78 11.74 -4.55
CA ILE A 92 -5.86 10.63 -4.80
C ILE A 92 -5.51 10.57 -6.28
N GLU A 93 -4.25 10.87 -6.55
CA GLU A 93 -3.61 10.55 -7.82
C GLU A 93 -2.95 9.17 -7.75
N ARG A 94 -2.76 8.53 -8.91
CA ARG A 94 -2.19 7.18 -8.97
C ARG A 94 -1.43 6.90 -10.25
N ALA A 95 -0.41 6.06 -10.13
CA ALA A 95 0.36 5.54 -11.24
C ALA A 95 0.35 4.01 -11.21
N PRO A 96 0.23 3.33 -12.36
CA PRO A 96 0.28 1.87 -12.42
C PRO A 96 1.69 1.38 -12.08
N THR A 97 1.80 0.38 -11.21
CA THR A 97 3.08 -0.25 -10.89
C THR A 97 3.51 -1.28 -11.94
N ASP A 98 4.82 -1.50 -12.06
CA ASP A 98 5.40 -2.60 -12.84
C ASP A 98 5.75 -3.75 -11.89
N HIS A 99 4.81 -4.68 -11.73
CA HIS A 99 4.93 -5.84 -10.87
C HIS A 99 4.18 -7.05 -11.43
N SER A 100 4.43 -8.23 -10.86
CA SER A 100 3.78 -9.50 -11.25
C SER A 100 2.26 -9.54 -11.01
N LYS A 101 1.74 -8.64 -10.17
CA LYS A 101 0.31 -8.37 -10.00
C LYS A 101 0.03 -6.92 -10.38
N PRO A 102 -1.14 -6.62 -10.99
CA PRO A 102 -1.56 -5.24 -11.17
C PRO A 102 -1.60 -4.52 -9.83
N GLY A 103 -1.14 -3.27 -9.81
CA GLY A 103 -1.14 -2.44 -8.63
C GLY A 103 -0.96 -0.97 -8.97
N TYR A 104 -0.96 -0.16 -7.92
CA TYR A 104 -0.79 1.28 -8.02
C TYR A 104 0.13 1.82 -6.93
N GLU A 105 0.83 2.89 -7.28
CA GLU A 105 1.28 3.92 -6.34
C GLU A 105 0.17 4.96 -6.18
N TYR A 106 0.06 5.53 -4.99
CA TYR A 106 -0.92 6.56 -4.66
C TYR A 106 -0.23 7.79 -4.11
N GLN A 107 -0.64 8.97 -4.59
CA GLN A 107 -0.33 10.26 -3.97
C GLN A 107 -1.61 10.83 -3.34
N PHE A 108 -1.51 11.30 -2.10
CA PHE A 108 -2.60 11.87 -1.32
C PHE A 108 -2.37 13.37 -1.14
N ASP A 109 -3.32 14.18 -1.60
CA ASP A 109 -3.34 15.65 -1.48
C ASP A 109 -2.00 16.33 -1.85
N GLU A 110 -1.31 15.82 -2.88
CA GLU A 110 0.03 16.27 -3.33
C GLU A 110 1.13 16.22 -2.25
N GLN A 111 0.88 15.62 -1.08
CA GLN A 111 1.78 15.68 0.09
C GLN A 111 2.46 14.34 0.37
N VAL A 112 1.71 13.24 0.35
CA VAL A 112 2.23 11.92 0.71
C VAL A 112 2.09 10.99 -0.47
N THR A 113 3.17 10.33 -0.86
CA THR A 113 3.14 9.32 -1.92
C THR A 113 3.57 7.98 -1.36
N THR A 114 2.86 6.91 -1.69
CA THR A 114 3.20 5.54 -1.28
C THR A 114 3.10 4.59 -2.45
N ALA A 115 4.22 3.99 -2.82
CA ALA A 115 4.28 2.97 -3.84
C ALA A 115 3.79 1.61 -3.29
N GLY A 116 3.11 0.85 -4.14
CA GLY A 116 3.10 -0.60 -4.00
C GLY A 116 4.44 -1.21 -4.41
N ASP A 117 4.51 -2.54 -4.40
CA ASP A 117 5.63 -3.25 -5.01
C ASP A 117 5.73 -2.90 -6.49
N THR A 118 6.94 -2.55 -6.94
CA THR A 118 7.18 -2.10 -8.30
C THR A 118 8.67 -2.09 -8.66
N ALA A 119 8.98 -2.44 -9.91
CA ALA A 119 10.19 -1.96 -10.54
C ALA A 119 10.15 -0.42 -10.65
N PRO A 120 11.29 0.26 -10.60
CA PRO A 120 11.29 1.70 -10.68
C PRO A 120 10.97 2.08 -12.14
N THR A 121 9.91 2.87 -12.30
CA THR A 121 9.45 3.36 -13.61
C THR A 121 9.20 4.86 -13.55
N GLU A 122 9.26 5.52 -14.71
CA GLU A 122 9.02 6.97 -14.80
C GLU A 122 7.62 7.38 -14.29
N PRO A 123 6.50 6.70 -14.61
CA PRO A 123 5.18 7.06 -14.08
C PRO A 123 5.08 6.98 -12.55
N VAL A 124 5.70 5.97 -11.95
CA VAL A 124 5.77 5.78 -10.49
C VAL A 124 6.60 6.90 -9.86
N CYS A 125 7.86 7.05 -10.30
CA CYS A 125 8.78 8.02 -9.68
C CYS A 125 8.31 9.48 -9.87
N SER A 126 7.75 9.83 -11.04
CA SER A 126 7.27 11.18 -11.31
C SER A 126 6.00 11.56 -10.54
N LEU A 127 5.18 10.58 -10.12
CA LEU A 127 4.02 10.83 -9.26
C LEU A 127 4.45 11.33 -7.87
N ALA A 128 5.67 11.02 -7.42
CA ALA A 128 6.20 11.54 -6.17
C ALA A 128 6.67 13.00 -6.25
N ASN A 129 6.69 13.63 -7.43
CA ASN A 129 7.20 14.99 -7.61
C ASN A 129 6.42 16.01 -6.77
N GLY A 130 7.14 16.80 -5.97
CA GLY A 130 6.55 17.80 -5.07
C GLY A 130 6.01 17.24 -3.76
N SER A 131 6.08 15.91 -3.52
CA SER A 131 5.55 15.30 -2.30
C SER A 131 6.47 15.55 -1.11
N ASP A 132 5.90 15.89 0.05
CA ASP A 132 6.61 16.04 1.32
C ASP A 132 7.23 14.72 1.81
N VAL A 133 6.51 13.62 1.58
CA VAL A 133 6.89 12.28 2.06
C VAL A 133 6.60 11.20 1.01
N PRO A 134 7.54 10.98 0.07
CA PRO A 134 7.58 9.78 -0.76
C PRO A 134 7.97 8.56 0.08
N VAL A 135 7.18 7.49 0.00
CA VAL A 135 7.43 6.16 0.56
C VAL A 135 7.50 5.17 -0.59
N HIS A 136 8.66 4.55 -0.79
CA HIS A 136 8.87 3.65 -1.92
C HIS A 136 9.48 2.32 -1.46
N GLU A 137 9.10 1.24 -2.12
CA GLU A 137 9.73 -0.06 -1.91
C GLU A 137 11.20 -0.02 -2.37
N CYS A 138 12.07 -0.74 -1.67
CA CYS A 138 13.46 -0.90 -2.08
C CYS A 138 13.92 -2.30 -1.67
N THR A 139 13.23 -3.29 -2.24
CA THR A 139 13.22 -4.65 -1.71
C THR A 139 14.60 -5.28 -1.67
N TYR A 140 15.40 -5.11 -2.74
CA TYR A 140 16.67 -5.81 -2.89
C TYR A 140 17.88 -4.87 -2.92
N PRO A 141 19.06 -5.31 -2.42
CA PRO A 141 20.30 -4.57 -2.64
C PRO A 141 20.70 -4.55 -4.11
N ASP A 142 21.51 -3.55 -4.46
CA ASP A 142 22.17 -3.50 -5.77
C ASP A 142 22.96 -4.78 -6.07
N GLY A 143 22.99 -5.17 -7.35
CA GLY A 143 23.60 -6.41 -7.81
C GLY A 143 22.71 -7.65 -7.67
N THR A 144 21.46 -7.49 -7.21
CA THR A 144 20.44 -8.55 -7.21
C THR A 144 19.47 -8.34 -8.39
N GLU A 145 19.07 -9.41 -9.08
CA GLU A 145 17.95 -9.34 -10.02
C GLU A 145 16.66 -9.07 -9.24
N ALA A 146 15.97 -7.99 -9.59
CA ALA A 146 14.77 -7.51 -8.89
C ALA A 146 13.58 -7.33 -9.86
N PRO A 147 13.12 -8.39 -10.55
CA PRO A 147 11.98 -8.26 -11.45
C PRO A 147 10.73 -7.85 -10.67
N GLY A 148 10.08 -6.76 -11.08
CA GLY A 148 8.93 -6.19 -10.39
C GLY A 148 9.25 -5.50 -9.06
N HIS A 149 10.53 -5.27 -8.76
CA HIS A 149 10.99 -4.65 -7.52
C HIS A 149 12.12 -3.64 -7.74
N SER A 150 12.41 -2.84 -6.72
CA SER A 150 13.41 -1.77 -6.80
C SER A 150 14.72 -2.09 -6.05
N THR A 151 15.83 -1.54 -6.55
CA THR A 151 17.12 -1.49 -5.86
C THR A 151 17.55 -0.04 -5.60
N PRO A 152 18.45 0.23 -4.64
CA PRO A 152 18.86 1.59 -4.30
C PRO A 152 19.38 2.40 -5.49
N THR A 153 20.25 1.83 -6.33
CA THR A 153 20.83 2.54 -7.47
C THR A 153 19.78 2.82 -8.54
N ALA A 154 18.99 1.82 -8.93
CA ALA A 154 17.96 2.00 -9.97
C ALA A 154 16.88 3.02 -9.55
N LEU A 155 16.50 3.02 -8.28
CA LEU A 155 15.57 4.00 -7.73
C LEU A 155 16.19 5.41 -7.71
N GLY A 156 17.45 5.53 -7.26
CA GLY A 156 18.17 6.81 -7.22
C GLY A 156 18.36 7.44 -8.59
N GLU A 157 18.58 6.63 -9.64
CA GLU A 157 18.67 7.11 -11.02
C GLU A 157 17.36 7.75 -11.48
N LEU A 158 16.21 7.15 -11.20
CA LEU A 158 14.90 7.70 -11.58
C LEU A 158 14.43 8.86 -10.70
N PHE A 159 14.80 8.87 -9.42
CA PHE A 159 14.49 9.98 -8.51
C PHE A 159 15.40 11.20 -8.69
N THR A 160 16.42 11.13 -9.55
CA THR A 160 17.35 12.26 -9.79
C THR A 160 16.62 13.51 -10.32
N ASP A 161 15.55 13.32 -11.09
CA ASP A 161 14.74 14.41 -11.67
C ASP A 161 13.41 14.65 -10.91
N VAL A 162 13.24 14.05 -9.74
CA VAL A 162 12.02 14.17 -8.92
C VAL A 162 12.26 15.19 -7.80
N ASP A 163 11.44 16.24 -7.74
CA ASP A 163 11.57 17.32 -6.74
C ASP A 163 11.04 16.89 -5.37
N VAL A 164 11.90 16.25 -4.58
CA VAL A 164 11.61 15.80 -3.20
C VAL A 164 12.83 15.95 -2.30
N ASP A 165 12.62 16.37 -1.05
CA ASP A 165 13.72 16.56 -0.08
C ASP A 165 14.31 15.23 0.43
N ARG A 166 13.48 14.18 0.50
CA ARG A 166 13.83 12.88 1.08
C ARG A 166 12.89 11.80 0.56
N ILE A 167 13.36 10.55 0.57
CA ILE A 167 12.56 9.35 0.29
C ILE A 167 12.64 8.40 1.47
N LEU A 168 11.49 7.81 1.86
CA LEU A 168 11.41 6.77 2.87
C LEU A 168 11.38 5.40 2.19
N LEU A 169 12.44 4.62 2.38
CA LEU A 169 12.53 3.28 1.81
C LEU A 169 11.88 2.25 2.72
N THR A 170 11.02 1.41 2.16
CA THR A 170 10.30 0.34 2.84
C THR A 170 10.38 -0.99 2.09
N HIS A 171 9.63 -2.00 2.55
CA HIS A 171 9.51 -3.31 1.91
C HIS A 171 10.86 -4.03 1.73
N LEU A 172 11.80 -3.79 2.65
CA LEU A 172 13.14 -4.36 2.58
C LEU A 172 13.06 -5.88 2.74
N PHE A 173 13.62 -6.64 1.81
CA PHE A 173 13.65 -8.09 1.92
C PHE A 173 14.40 -8.51 3.20
N PRO A 174 13.84 -9.42 4.02
CA PRO A 174 14.51 -9.88 5.22
C PRO A 174 15.91 -10.42 4.88
N ARG A 175 16.94 -9.83 5.49
CA ARG A 175 18.32 -10.31 5.33
C ARG A 175 18.66 -11.27 6.45
N ASP A 176 19.36 -12.34 6.11
CA ASP A 176 20.08 -13.14 7.10
C ASP A 176 21.05 -12.20 7.83
N GLY A 177 21.01 -12.18 9.17
CA GLY A 177 21.78 -11.25 10.02
C GLY A 177 23.31 -11.41 9.95
N THR A 178 23.85 -12.02 8.91
CA THR A 178 25.27 -12.35 8.71
C THR A 178 26.03 -11.36 7.84
N ALA A 179 25.42 -10.24 7.42
CA ALA A 179 26.14 -9.12 6.84
C ALA A 179 26.99 -8.40 7.91
N ARG A 180 28.09 -9.04 8.32
CA ARG A 180 29.21 -8.37 8.97
C ARG A 180 29.85 -7.45 7.93
N ARG A 181 30.04 -6.20 8.34
CA ARG A 181 30.92 -5.21 7.69
C ARG A 181 32.32 -5.76 7.52
#